data_AF-C1LMG6-F1
#
_entry.id   AF-C1LMG6-F1
#
_cell.length_a   1.000
_cell.length_b   1.000
_cell.length_c   1.000
_cell.angle_alpha   90.00
_cell.angle_beta   90.00
_cell.angle_gamma   90.00
#
_symmetry.space_group_name_H-M   'P 1'
#
loop_
_entity.id
_entity.type
_entity.pdbx_description
1 polymer ?
#
loop_
_entity_poly.entity_id
_entity_poly.type
_entity_poly.pdbx_seq_one_letter_code
_entity_poly.pdbx_strand_id
1 'polypeptide(L)'
;MVLDLDLFRTDKGGDPDVIRSNEIKRFRGTKLVDLVVEADENWRKARFRADHLNKVKNLCSKAIAKRIKDNEDSPDCEITIFKGVLERLDSLADVDLQPLSIAQLKSLSCFIDEEIKTNAASLIELESIRQHHLYEIGNLLHPDVPISKDEEDNLIIRTFGKSDFRNRYLMSIW
;
A
#
# COMPACT_ATOMS: atom_id res chain seq x y z
N MET A 1 -0.60 -2.02 -18.79
CA MET A 1 -0.72 -0.66 -18.21
C MET A 1 -1.74 -0.73 -17.10
N VAL A 2 -1.47 -0.10 -15.97
CA VAL A 2 -2.28 -0.19 -14.74
C VAL A 2 -2.91 1.18 -14.47
N LEU A 3 -4.05 1.20 -13.80
CA LEU A 3 -4.65 2.46 -13.34
C LEU A 3 -3.71 3.20 -12.37
N ASP A 4 -3.79 4.53 -12.42
CA ASP A 4 -3.04 5.35 -11.46
C ASP A 4 -3.60 5.13 -10.05
N LEU A 5 -2.70 4.94 -9.10
CA LEU A 5 -3.03 4.72 -7.69
C LEU A 5 -3.70 5.95 -7.07
N ASP A 6 -3.42 7.14 -7.58
CA ASP A 6 -4.02 8.37 -7.07
C ASP A 6 -5.54 8.44 -7.33
N LEU A 7 -6.06 7.64 -8.29
CA LEU A 7 -7.52 7.49 -8.49
C LEU A 7 -8.22 6.75 -7.34
N PHE A 8 -7.48 5.96 -6.56
CA PHE A 8 -7.99 5.23 -5.40
C PHE A 8 -7.93 6.05 -4.10
N ARG A 9 -7.30 7.24 -4.13
CA ARG A 9 -7.05 8.06 -2.94
C ARG A 9 -7.98 9.27 -2.92
N THR A 10 -8.90 9.27 -1.97
CA THR A 10 -9.84 10.38 -1.76
C THR A 10 -9.14 11.67 -1.36
N ASP A 11 -8.04 11.59 -0.62
CA ASP A 11 -7.22 12.75 -0.22
C ASP A 11 -6.52 13.46 -1.40
N LYS A 12 -6.33 12.75 -2.52
CA LYS A 12 -5.72 13.29 -3.74
C LYS A 12 -6.73 13.64 -4.84
N GLY A 13 -8.03 13.59 -4.53
CA GLY A 13 -9.11 13.88 -5.49
C GLY A 13 -9.50 12.69 -6.36
N GLY A 14 -9.04 11.47 -6.05
CA GLY A 14 -9.53 10.24 -6.64
C GLY A 14 -10.87 9.79 -6.05
N ASP A 15 -11.61 8.97 -6.79
CA ASP A 15 -12.89 8.41 -6.36
C ASP A 15 -12.92 6.88 -6.59
N PRO A 16 -12.78 6.08 -5.51
CA PRO A 16 -12.88 4.62 -5.58
C PRO A 16 -14.23 4.12 -6.12
N ASP A 17 -15.32 4.87 -5.95
CA ASP A 17 -16.66 4.45 -6.39
C ASP A 17 -16.80 4.43 -7.91
N VAL A 18 -16.06 5.29 -8.61
CA VAL A 18 -15.97 5.28 -10.07
C VAL A 18 -15.33 3.98 -10.54
N ILE A 19 -14.29 3.52 -9.86
CA ILE A 19 -13.57 2.29 -10.18
C ILE A 19 -14.44 1.07 -9.85
N ARG A 20 -15.16 1.07 -8.72
CA ARG A 20 -16.15 0.03 -8.39
C ARG A 20 -17.22 -0.08 -9.46
N SER A 21 -17.75 1.05 -9.91
CA SER A 21 -18.76 1.10 -10.98
C SER A 21 -18.21 0.58 -12.31
N ASN A 22 -16.94 0.87 -12.62
CA ASN A 22 -16.26 0.36 -13.81
C ASN A 22 -16.09 -1.16 -13.78
N GLU A 23 -15.69 -1.73 -12.64
CA GLU A 23 -15.57 -3.18 -12.49
C GLU A 23 -16.94 -3.89 -12.60
N ILE A 24 -18.01 -3.27 -12.06
CA ILE A 24 -19.38 -3.78 -12.24
C ILE A 24 -19.78 -3.79 -13.72
N LYS A 25 -19.48 -2.72 -14.48
CA LYS A 25 -19.71 -2.66 -15.93
C LYS A 25 -18.92 -3.72 -16.70
N ARG A 26 -17.79 -4.17 -16.16
CA ARG A 26 -16.97 -5.27 -16.70
C ARG A 26 -17.40 -6.65 -16.21
N PHE A 27 -18.51 -6.74 -15.48
CA PHE A 27 -19.02 -7.97 -14.86
C PHE A 27 -18.01 -8.62 -13.90
N ARG A 28 -17.17 -7.80 -13.26
CA ARG A 28 -16.20 -8.19 -12.23
C ARG A 28 -16.69 -7.78 -10.84
N GLY A 29 -16.06 -8.32 -9.80
CA GLY A 29 -16.39 -8.00 -8.41
C GLY A 29 -15.71 -6.72 -7.93
N THR A 30 -16.33 -6.01 -6.98
CA THR A 30 -15.79 -4.77 -6.39
C THR A 30 -14.71 -5.01 -5.32
N LYS A 31 -14.58 -6.25 -4.82
CA LYS A 31 -13.71 -6.61 -3.71
C LYS A 31 -12.24 -6.23 -3.92
N LEU A 32 -11.75 -6.31 -5.16
CA LEU A 32 -10.37 -5.98 -5.49
C LEU A 32 -10.07 -4.50 -5.24
N VAL A 33 -11.04 -3.62 -5.52
CA VAL A 33 -10.90 -2.18 -5.27
C VAL A 33 -10.76 -1.92 -3.78
N ASP A 34 -11.57 -2.58 -2.96
CA ASP A 34 -11.52 -2.43 -1.49
C ASP A 34 -10.19 -2.93 -0.93
N LEU A 35 -9.68 -4.07 -1.41
CA LEU A 35 -8.38 -4.61 -1.02
C LEU A 35 -7.21 -3.68 -1.41
N VAL A 36 -7.26 -3.03 -2.58
CA VAL A 36 -6.25 -2.04 -2.98
C VAL A 36 -6.27 -0.84 -2.05
N VAL A 37 -7.46 -0.31 -1.72
CA VAL A 37 -7.61 0.83 -0.81
C VAL A 37 -7.08 0.48 0.58
N GLU A 38 -7.46 -0.68 1.12
CA GLU A 38 -7.00 -1.15 2.43
C GLU A 38 -5.47 -1.35 2.46
N ALA A 39 -4.90 -2.02 1.45
CA ALA A 39 -3.47 -2.23 1.35
C ALA A 39 -2.70 -0.90 1.22
N ASP A 40 -3.21 0.08 0.47
CA ASP A 40 -2.59 1.40 0.36
C ASP A 40 -2.67 2.19 1.67
N GLU A 41 -3.80 2.16 2.38
CA GLU A 41 -3.93 2.79 3.69
C GLU A 41 -2.96 2.20 4.71
N ASN A 42 -2.86 0.86 4.76
CA ASN A 42 -1.93 0.17 5.64
C ASN A 42 -0.47 0.47 5.27
N TRP A 43 -0.16 0.53 3.97
CA TRP A 43 1.17 0.92 3.50
C TRP A 43 1.52 2.36 3.91
N ARG A 44 0.58 3.31 3.79
CA ARG A 44 0.77 4.70 4.23
C ARG A 44 0.98 4.81 5.74
N LYS A 45 0.21 4.06 6.54
CA LYS A 45 0.39 3.98 8.01
C LYS A 45 1.75 3.40 8.37
N ALA A 46 2.16 2.30 7.74
CA ALA A 46 3.48 1.68 7.94
C ALA A 46 4.63 2.62 7.50
N ARG A 47 4.42 3.40 6.43
CA ARG A 47 5.41 4.37 5.93
C ARG A 47 5.59 5.51 6.92
N PHE A 48 4.50 6.02 7.49
CA PHE A 48 4.52 7.01 8.55
C PHE A 48 5.19 6.46 9.83
N ARG A 49 4.86 5.23 10.23
CA ARG A 49 5.52 4.53 11.34
C ARG A 49 7.02 4.41 11.13
N ALA A 50 7.47 4.12 9.91
CA ALA A 50 8.91 4.05 9.58
C ALA A 50 9.62 5.40 9.85
N ASP A 51 9.03 6.52 9.40
CA ASP A 51 9.61 7.85 9.64
C ASP A 51 9.64 8.18 11.14
N HIS A 52 8.59 7.81 11.86
CA HIS A 52 8.51 8.01 13.30
C HIS A 52 9.55 7.17 14.06
N LEU A 53 9.70 5.88 13.74
CA LEU A 53 10.71 5.01 14.36
C LEU A 53 12.13 5.54 14.13
N ASN A 54 12.42 6.05 12.92
CA ASN A 54 13.70 6.71 12.62
C ASN A 54 13.91 7.97 13.47
N LYS A 55 12.87 8.78 13.67
CA LYS A 55 12.94 9.96 14.55
C LYS A 55 13.22 9.53 16.00
N VAL A 56 12.51 8.54 16.52
CA VAL A 56 12.71 8.01 17.88
C VAL A 56 14.12 7.43 18.04
N LYS A 57 14.62 6.67 17.07
CA LYS A 57 16.00 6.16 17.07
C LYS A 57 17.04 7.27 17.19
N ASN A 58 16.84 8.37 16.47
CA ASN A 58 17.71 9.53 16.54
C ASN A 58 17.63 10.23 17.91
N LEU A 59 16.45 10.28 18.53
CA LEU A 59 16.28 10.79 19.90
C LEU A 59 17.02 9.91 20.92
N CYS A 60 16.84 8.59 20.86
CA CYS A 60 17.56 7.64 21.72
C CYS A 60 19.08 7.81 21.58
N SER A 61 19.58 7.93 20.35
CA SER A 61 21.02 8.13 20.09
C SER A 61 21.55 9.44 20.71
N LYS A 62 20.77 10.52 20.64
CA LYS A 62 21.12 11.81 21.29
C LYS A 62 21.09 11.71 22.82
N ALA A 63 20.10 11.02 23.39
CA ALA A 63 20.01 10.79 24.83
C ALA A 63 21.22 10.00 25.36
N ILE A 64 21.63 8.94 24.64
CA ILE A 64 22.83 8.17 24.96
C ILE A 64 24.08 9.06 24.92
N ALA A 65 24.27 9.85 23.85
CA ALA A 65 25.42 10.73 23.71
C ALA A 65 25.48 11.79 24.82
N LYS A 66 24.33 12.37 25.20
CA LYS A 66 24.22 13.32 26.31
C LYS A 66 24.67 12.70 27.63
N ARG A 67 24.20 11.48 27.93
CA ARG A 67 24.57 10.77 29.16
C ARG A 67 26.03 10.40 29.26
N ILE A 68 26.61 9.91 28.16
CA ILE A 68 28.05 9.62 28.10
C ILE A 68 28.87 10.89 28.35
N LYS A 69 28.42 12.05 27.82
CA LYS A 69 29.11 13.33 28.03
C LYS A 69 29.03 13.82 29.48
N ASP A 70 27.88 13.62 30.13
CA ASP A 70 27.62 14.11 31.48
C ASP A 70 28.25 13.19 32.57
N ASN A 71 28.79 12.02 32.20
CA ASN A 71 29.32 10.97 33.12
C ASN A 71 28.31 10.54 34.21
N GLU A 72 27.02 10.79 33.98
CA GLU A 72 25.93 10.40 34.87
C GLU A 72 25.31 9.10 34.37
N ASP A 73 25.81 7.97 34.88
CA ASP A 73 25.11 6.70 34.82
C ASP A 73 24.16 6.61 36.02
N SER A 74 22.89 6.92 35.78
CA SER A 74 21.83 6.65 36.75
C SER A 74 21.67 5.12 36.91
N PRO A 75 21.38 4.61 38.12
CA PRO A 75 21.01 3.21 38.29
C PRO A 75 19.84 2.83 37.38
N ASP A 76 19.75 1.55 37.04
CA ASP A 76 18.69 1.05 36.16
C ASP A 76 17.30 1.44 36.70
N CYS A 77 16.48 2.08 35.87
CA CYS A 77 15.09 2.38 36.23
C CYS A 77 14.27 1.09 36.40
N GLU A 78 13.15 1.19 37.11
CA GLU A 78 12.21 0.09 37.29
C GLU A 78 11.75 -0.50 35.93
N ILE A 79 11.74 -1.82 35.84
CA ILE A 79 11.39 -2.59 34.63
C ILE A 79 9.99 -2.22 34.09
N THR A 80 9.08 -1.83 34.97
CA THR A 80 7.72 -1.36 34.66
C THR A 80 7.71 -0.10 33.81
N ILE A 81 8.58 0.87 34.11
CA ILE A 81 8.72 2.14 33.37
C ILE A 81 9.27 1.85 31.97
N PHE A 82 10.28 0.98 31.88
CA PHE A 82 10.87 0.56 30.60
C PHE A 82 9.84 -0.12 29.68
N LYS A 83 9.00 -1.01 30.22
CA LYS A 83 7.89 -1.62 29.47
C LYS A 83 6.86 -0.60 29.00
N GLY A 84 6.48 0.35 29.85
CA GLY A 84 5.54 1.41 29.47
C GLY A 84 6.08 2.37 28.40
N VAL A 85 7.40 2.49 28.27
CA VAL A 85 8.08 3.23 27.19
C VAL A 85 8.09 2.41 25.89
N LEU A 86 8.35 1.10 25.97
CA LEU A 86 8.27 0.16 24.84
C LEU A 86 6.89 0.12 24.21
N GLU A 87 5.83 0.10 25.02
CA GLU A 87 4.44 0.08 24.53
C GLU A 87 4.01 1.40 23.87
N ARG A 88 4.70 2.50 24.18
CA ARG A 88 4.36 3.87 23.72
C ARG A 88 5.35 4.43 22.71
N LEU A 89 6.06 3.58 21.98
CA LEU A 89 7.04 3.96 20.95
C LEU A 89 6.51 5.04 19.98
N ASP A 90 5.24 4.94 19.58
CA ASP A 90 4.61 5.86 18.63
C ASP A 90 4.38 7.28 19.19
N SER A 91 4.56 7.48 20.50
CA SER A 91 4.31 8.76 21.19
C SER A 91 5.49 9.28 22.02
N LEU A 92 6.69 8.69 21.87
CA LEU A 92 7.83 9.04 22.71
C LEU A 92 8.30 10.49 22.54
N ALA A 93 8.44 11.18 23.67
CA ALA A 93 9.06 12.48 23.77
C ALA A 93 10.44 12.41 24.45
N ASP A 94 11.23 13.47 24.31
CA ASP A 94 12.56 13.58 24.93
C ASP A 94 12.51 13.50 26.47
N VAL A 95 11.36 13.88 27.06
CA VAL A 95 11.10 13.81 28.51
C VAL A 95 11.06 12.34 29.00
N ASP A 96 10.48 11.45 28.20
CA ASP A 96 10.34 10.02 28.54
C ASP A 96 11.68 9.29 28.47
N LEU A 97 12.68 9.88 27.80
CA LEU A 97 14.04 9.34 27.68
C LEU A 97 14.95 9.73 28.85
N GLN A 98 14.63 10.80 29.59
CA GLN A 98 15.41 11.27 30.73
C GLN A 98 15.47 10.30 31.93
N PRO A 99 14.49 9.46 32.27
CA PRO A 99 14.68 8.55 33.39
C PRO A 99 15.64 7.39 33.08
N LEU A 100 15.79 6.99 31.82
CA LEU A 100 16.43 5.72 31.45
C LEU A 100 17.96 5.72 31.63
N SER A 101 18.51 4.56 32.02
CA SER A 101 19.97 4.32 32.09
C SER A 101 20.57 4.09 30.69
N ILE A 102 21.90 4.19 30.56
CA ILE A 102 22.58 3.93 29.27
C ILE A 102 22.33 2.50 28.78
N ALA A 103 22.29 1.51 29.69
CA ALA A 103 22.01 0.12 29.34
C ALA A 103 20.58 -0.04 28.77
N GLN A 104 19.60 0.61 29.40
CA GLN A 104 18.20 0.59 28.95
C GLN A 104 18.03 1.31 27.61
N LEU A 105 18.68 2.46 27.41
CA LEU A 105 18.65 3.18 26.13
C LEU A 105 19.27 2.37 24.99
N LYS A 106 20.36 1.65 25.25
CA LYS A 106 20.97 0.73 24.27
C LYS A 106 20.04 -0.44 23.94
N SER A 107 19.37 -1.01 24.95
CA SER A 107 18.36 -2.06 24.75
C SER A 107 17.17 -1.54 23.94
N LEU A 108 16.66 -0.35 24.25
CA LEU A 108 15.59 0.30 23.49
C LEU A 108 16.01 0.56 22.04
N SER A 109 17.24 1.02 21.80
CA SER A 109 17.77 1.21 20.44
C SER A 109 17.80 -0.09 19.65
N CYS A 110 18.22 -1.20 20.28
CA CYS A 110 18.21 -2.53 19.66
C CYS A 110 16.78 -2.95 19.28
N PHE A 111 15.82 -2.73 20.18
CA PHE A 111 14.41 -3.00 19.92
C PHE A 111 13.85 -2.16 18.76
N ILE A 112 14.17 -0.85 18.73
CA ILE A 112 13.76 0.04 17.63
C ILE A 112 14.38 -0.44 16.31
N ASP A 113 15.63 -0.91 16.31
CA ASP A 113 16.26 -1.47 15.11
C ASP A 113 15.56 -2.74 14.61
N GLU A 114 15.08 -3.59 15.51
CA GLU A 114 14.25 -4.75 15.16
C GLU A 114 12.90 -4.32 14.59
N GLU A 115 12.21 -3.37 15.22
CA GLU A 115 10.93 -2.81 14.75
C GLU A 115 11.06 -2.10 13.39
N ILE A 116 12.17 -1.41 13.12
CA ILE A 116 12.45 -0.82 11.81
C ILE A 116 12.56 -1.93 10.74
N LYS A 117 13.23 -3.03 11.06
CA LYS A 117 13.38 -4.18 10.14
C LYS A 117 12.05 -4.86 9.88
N THR A 118 11.25 -5.12 10.91
CA THR A 118 9.93 -5.74 10.76
C THR A 118 9.00 -4.85 9.94
N ASN A 119 8.93 -3.56 10.25
CA ASN A 119 8.10 -2.61 9.50
C ASN A 119 8.58 -2.44 8.04
N ALA A 120 9.89 -2.49 7.78
CA ALA A 120 10.42 -2.49 6.42
C ALA A 120 9.99 -3.73 5.62
N ALA A 121 9.98 -4.91 6.24
CA ALA A 121 9.45 -6.13 5.61
C ALA A 121 7.94 -5.99 5.31
N SER A 122 7.15 -5.49 6.27
CA SER A 122 5.72 -5.25 6.07
C SER A 122 5.43 -4.24 4.95
N LEU A 123 6.26 -3.20 4.79
CA LEU A 123 6.13 -2.25 3.68
C LEU A 123 6.29 -2.91 2.31
N ILE A 124 7.26 -3.82 2.17
CA ILE A 124 7.49 -4.57 0.92
C ILE A 124 6.31 -5.51 0.64
N GLU A 125 5.82 -6.22 1.67
CA GLU A 125 4.68 -7.12 1.54
C GLU A 125 3.40 -6.37 1.16
N LEU A 126 3.07 -5.27 1.85
CA LEU A 126 1.90 -4.44 1.55
C LEU A 126 1.98 -3.82 0.15
N GLU A 127 3.16 -3.40 -0.28
CA GLU A 127 3.38 -2.91 -1.64
C GLU A 127 3.13 -4.00 -2.68
N SER A 128 3.64 -5.22 -2.44
CA SER A 128 3.42 -6.37 -3.31
C SER A 128 1.94 -6.74 -3.41
N ILE A 129 1.23 -6.82 -2.27
CA ILE A 129 -0.21 -7.11 -2.21
C ILE A 129 -1.01 -6.04 -2.96
N ARG A 130 -0.75 -4.76 -2.68
CA ARG A 130 -1.39 -3.64 -3.35
C ARG A 130 -1.16 -3.72 -4.85
N GLN A 131 0.08 -3.93 -5.29
CA GLN A 131 0.45 -3.97 -6.69
C GLN A 131 -0.18 -5.16 -7.42
N HIS A 132 -0.23 -6.32 -6.78
CA HIS A 132 -0.87 -7.52 -7.30
C HIS A 132 -2.35 -7.26 -7.60
N HIS A 133 -3.11 -6.73 -6.63
CA HIS A 133 -4.52 -6.40 -6.84
C HIS A 133 -4.72 -5.29 -7.87
N LEU A 134 -3.83 -4.29 -7.89
CA LEU A 134 -3.89 -3.20 -8.87
C LEU A 134 -3.72 -3.71 -10.31
N TYR A 135 -2.90 -4.74 -10.53
CA TYR A 135 -2.74 -5.37 -11.85
C TYR A 135 -3.99 -6.10 -12.33
N GLU A 136 -4.83 -6.59 -11.43
CA GLU A 136 -6.06 -7.31 -11.78
C GLU A 136 -7.20 -6.36 -12.18
N ILE A 137 -7.13 -5.09 -11.77
CA ILE A 137 -8.15 -4.08 -12.05
C ILE A 137 -8.03 -3.58 -13.49
N GLY A 138 -9.16 -3.56 -14.20
CA GLY A 138 -9.22 -3.10 -15.58
C GLY A 138 -9.12 -1.58 -15.70
N ASN A 139 -8.69 -1.09 -16.87
CA ASN A 139 -8.71 0.35 -17.15
C ASN A 139 -10.15 0.90 -17.17
N LEU A 140 -10.31 2.22 -17.07
CA LEU A 140 -11.61 2.89 -17.19
C LEU A 140 -12.21 2.64 -18.58
N LEU A 141 -13.48 2.22 -18.63
CA LEU A 141 -14.22 2.06 -19.87
C LEU A 141 -14.51 3.44 -20.48
N HIS A 142 -14.30 3.56 -21.80
CA HIS A 142 -14.76 4.72 -22.54
C HIS A 142 -16.31 4.76 -22.55
N PRO A 143 -16.95 5.94 -22.53
CA PRO A 143 -18.40 6.06 -22.52
C PRO A 143 -19.12 5.27 -23.64
N ASP A 144 -18.49 5.14 -24.80
CA ASP A 144 -19.05 4.47 -25.98
C ASP A 144 -18.90 2.94 -25.96
N VAL A 145 -18.24 2.36 -24.95
CA VAL A 145 -18.04 0.90 -24.91
C VAL A 145 -19.38 0.21 -24.60
N PRO A 146 -19.90 -0.65 -25.49
CA PRO A 146 -21.11 -1.41 -25.20
C PRO A 146 -20.88 -2.33 -24.00
N ILE A 147 -21.83 -2.30 -23.07
CA ILE A 147 -21.80 -3.11 -21.84
C ILE A 147 -22.56 -4.41 -22.15
N SER A 148 -21.83 -5.44 -22.56
CA SER A 148 -22.33 -6.81 -22.65
C SER A 148 -21.29 -7.80 -22.15
N LYS A 149 -21.77 -8.97 -21.71
CA LYS A 149 -20.96 -10.10 -21.28
C LYS A 149 -20.54 -11.01 -22.44
N ASP A 150 -21.32 -11.01 -23.53
CA ASP A 150 -21.15 -11.94 -24.64
C ASP A 150 -20.62 -11.20 -25.89
N GLU A 151 -19.66 -11.82 -26.59
CA GLU A 151 -19.01 -11.23 -27.77
C GLU A 151 -19.95 -11.15 -28.99
N GLU A 152 -21.11 -11.79 -28.94
CA GLU A 152 -22.13 -11.72 -29.98
C GLU A 152 -22.81 -10.33 -30.04
N ASP A 153 -22.82 -9.60 -28.92
CA ASP A 153 -23.39 -8.25 -28.81
C ASP A 153 -22.43 -7.14 -29.28
N ASN A 154 -21.32 -7.52 -29.91
CA ASN A 154 -20.35 -6.56 -30.43
C ASN A 154 -20.99 -5.65 -31.50
N LEU A 155 -20.93 -4.33 -31.25
CA LEU A 155 -21.43 -3.33 -32.19
C LEU A 155 -20.54 -3.26 -33.44
N ILE A 156 -21.12 -3.51 -34.62
CA ILE A 156 -20.42 -3.37 -35.90
C ILE A 156 -20.37 -1.89 -36.28
N ILE A 157 -19.22 -1.24 -36.07
CA ILE A 157 -19.03 0.19 -36.36
C ILE A 157 -18.91 0.45 -37.87
N ARG A 158 -18.22 -0.45 -38.60
CA ARG A 158 -18.04 -0.34 -40.04
C ARG A 158 -17.80 -1.70 -40.67
N THR A 159 -18.30 -1.89 -41.88
CA THR A 159 -17.90 -3.00 -42.76
C THR A 159 -17.19 -2.43 -43.99
N PHE A 160 -16.32 -3.23 -44.61
CA PHE A 160 -15.62 -2.83 -45.82
C PHE A 160 -15.53 -4.01 -46.80
N GLY A 161 -15.80 -3.76 -48.08
CA GLY A 161 -15.88 -4.81 -49.10
C GLY A 161 -17.20 -5.60 -49.05
N LYS A 162 -17.23 -6.79 -49.68
CA LYS A 162 -18.37 -7.72 -49.64
C LYS A 162 -18.07 -8.83 -48.63
N SER A 163 -18.80 -8.86 -47.52
CA SER A 163 -18.69 -9.87 -46.45
C SER A 163 -19.22 -11.24 -46.87
N ASP A 164 -20.14 -11.30 -47.83
CA ASP A 164 -20.86 -12.53 -48.21
C ASP A 164 -20.18 -13.29 -49.35
N PHE A 165 -18.85 -13.21 -49.48
CA PHE A 165 -18.12 -13.88 -50.55
C PHE A 165 -18.14 -15.40 -50.36
N ARG A 166 -19.16 -16.07 -50.90
CA ARG A 166 -19.17 -17.52 -51.11
C ARG A 166 -18.67 -17.81 -52.52
N ASN A 167 -17.52 -18.48 -52.62
CA ASN A 167 -17.05 -19.02 -53.89
C ASN A 167 -18.08 -20.04 -54.40
N ARG A 168 -18.86 -19.66 -55.42
CA ARG A 168 -19.64 -20.63 -56.19
C ARG A 168 -18.66 -21.42 -57.04
N TYR A 169 -18.19 -22.56 -56.53
CA TYR A 169 -17.66 -23.60 -57.41
C TYR A 169 -18.80 -24.01 -58.35
N LEU A 170 -18.77 -23.50 -59.58
CA LEU A 170 -19.56 -24.05 -60.66
C LEU A 170 -19.06 -25.47 -60.88
N MET A 171 -19.84 -26.46 -60.44
CA MET A 171 -19.75 -27.82 -60.96
C MET A 171 -20.04 -27.75 -62.47
N SER A 172 -19.00 -27.52 -63.26
CA SER A 172 -19.04 -27.80 -64.69
C SER A 172 -18.91 -29.32 -64.86
N ILE A 173 -20.05 -30.01 -64.76
CA ILE A 173 -20.19 -31.37 -65.28
C ILE A 173 -20.88 -31.22 -66.64
N TRP A 174 -20.08 -31.29 -67.71
CA TRP A 174 -20.49 -31.70 -69.06
C TRP A 174 -19.31 -32.43 -69.69
#